data_AF-A0A173UF90-F1
#
_entry.id   AF-A0A173UF90-F1
#
_cell.length_a   1.000
_cell.length_b   1.000
_cell.length_c   1.000
_cell.angle_alpha   90.00
_cell.angle_beta   90.00
_cell.angle_gamma   90.00
#
_symmetry.space_group_name_H-M   'P 1'
#
loop_
_entity.id
_entity.type
_entity.pdbx_description
1 polymer ?
#
loop_
_entity_poly.entity_id
_entity_poly.type
_entity_poly.pdbx_seq_one_letter_code
_entity_poly.pdbx_strand_id
1 'polypeptide(L)'
;MAVIIGSARHDEHGNCYSGGKAGDQTGQEVSTQKFYNHSKGWNVLRAKDNKVAEKLAEAMQIACGNKNIGYDQSERYGVIKHGINTKVKTECDCSSLVRACIIYASGKDVGDFNTSNELSVILKSSLFDDMGSYHAGFILRNGDILVTRIKGHTVIVVKGAKKCKAKYYPKYTGNSGSIVEALKAVGEDDVSKEHRAEIAKKNGFSNFKFTSEENSKMLSLLKKGKLKK
;
A
#
# COMPACT_ATOMS: atom_id res chain seq x y z
N MET A 1 4.28 -0.66 -18.88
CA MET A 1 4.07 0.51 -17.97
C MET A 1 5.37 0.78 -17.24
N ALA A 2 5.82 2.03 -17.18
CA ALA A 2 6.96 2.39 -16.36
C ALA A 2 6.56 2.35 -14.87
N VAL A 3 7.36 1.70 -14.04
CA VAL A 3 7.15 1.66 -12.58
C VAL A 3 7.65 2.99 -12.00
N ILE A 4 6.83 3.63 -11.15
CA ILE A 4 7.17 4.85 -10.42
C ILE A 4 7.27 4.51 -8.93
N ILE A 5 8.34 4.96 -8.31
CA ILE A 5 8.61 4.86 -6.88
C ILE A 5 8.62 6.25 -6.24
N GLY A 6 8.22 6.35 -4.98
CA GLY A 6 8.35 7.55 -4.16
C GLY A 6 9.30 7.28 -3.00
N SER A 7 10.12 8.27 -2.67
CA SER A 7 11.10 8.16 -1.60
C SER A 7 11.62 9.52 -1.15
N ALA A 8 12.04 9.59 0.11
CA ALA A 8 12.82 10.71 0.64
C ALA A 8 14.32 10.49 0.33
N ARG A 9 14.97 11.42 -0.38
CA ARG A 9 16.22 11.16 -1.13
C ARG A 9 17.43 11.89 -0.57
N HIS A 10 17.25 13.15 -0.22
CA HIS A 10 18.35 14.07 -0.04
C HIS A 10 17.89 15.37 0.61
N ASP A 11 18.78 16.03 1.33
CA ASP A 11 18.53 17.38 1.86
C ASP A 11 18.87 18.47 0.82
N GLU A 12 18.53 19.72 1.16
CA GLU A 12 18.63 20.92 0.34
C GLU A 12 20.01 21.22 -0.25
N HIS A 13 21.08 20.59 0.26
CA HIS A 13 22.46 20.97 -0.05
C HIS A 13 23.21 20.03 -0.99
N GLY A 14 22.58 18.98 -1.52
CA GLY A 14 23.35 18.03 -2.33
C GLY A 14 24.36 17.21 -1.51
N ASN A 15 24.26 17.27 -0.17
CA ASN A 15 24.93 16.37 0.75
C ASN A 15 23.91 15.60 1.59
N CYS A 16 24.38 14.51 2.19
CA CYS A 16 23.62 13.82 3.20
C CYS A 16 24.04 14.36 4.57
N TYR A 17 23.07 14.41 5.49
CA TYR A 17 23.23 14.44 6.94
C TYR A 17 23.17 15.85 7.56
N SER A 18 21.95 16.25 7.92
CA SER A 18 21.59 17.21 8.99
C SER A 18 21.79 18.70 8.76
N GLY A 19 20.77 19.50 9.14
CA GLY A 19 20.84 20.97 9.21
C GLY A 19 19.91 21.72 8.25
N GLY A 20 18.96 21.02 7.62
CA GLY A 20 18.00 21.60 6.68
C GLY A 20 16.93 22.45 7.38
N LYS A 21 16.29 23.36 6.64
CA LYS A 21 15.14 24.10 7.17
C LYS A 21 13.90 23.23 7.06
N ALA A 22 13.02 23.34 8.05
CA ALA A 22 11.79 22.56 8.05
C ALA A 22 10.97 22.72 6.74
N GLY A 23 10.69 21.59 6.07
CA GLY A 23 9.87 21.43 4.87
C GLY A 23 10.62 21.55 3.54
N ASP A 24 10.23 20.76 2.53
CA ASP A 24 10.88 20.67 1.21
C ASP A 24 11.10 22.05 0.55
N GLN A 25 12.35 22.52 0.57
CA GLN A 25 12.75 23.76 -0.07
C GLN A 25 13.18 23.56 -1.54
N THR A 26 13.46 22.32 -1.99
CA THR A 26 13.98 22.04 -3.34
C THR A 26 12.93 21.45 -4.30
N GLY A 27 11.82 20.94 -3.77
CA GLY A 27 10.82 20.17 -4.51
C GLY A 27 11.29 18.76 -4.89
N GLN A 28 12.45 18.31 -4.39
CA GLN A 28 13.08 17.05 -4.77
C GLN A 28 13.37 16.13 -3.57
N GLU A 29 13.30 16.64 -2.35
CA GLU A 29 13.65 15.91 -1.13
C GLU A 29 12.75 14.70 -0.92
N VAL A 30 11.43 14.91 -1.03
CA VAL A 30 10.42 13.85 -1.04
C VAL A 30 9.69 13.91 -2.36
N SER A 31 10.03 13.01 -3.28
CA SER A 31 9.48 13.09 -4.63
C SER A 31 9.37 11.73 -5.29
N THR A 32 8.62 11.67 -6.39
CA THR A 32 8.47 10.45 -7.21
C THR A 32 9.48 10.37 -8.35
N GLN A 33 9.93 9.17 -8.68
CA GLN A 33 10.89 8.91 -9.77
C GLN A 33 10.62 7.58 -10.45
N LYS A 34 11.22 7.41 -11.63
CA LYS A 34 11.22 6.12 -12.32
C LYS A 34 11.98 5.09 -11.48
N PHE A 35 11.44 3.88 -11.43
CA PHE A 35 12.10 2.75 -10.78
C PHE A 35 13.48 2.49 -11.40
N TYR A 36 14.45 2.19 -10.55
CA TYR A 36 15.81 1.80 -10.93
C TYR A 36 16.25 0.61 -10.07
N ASN A 37 17.16 -0.20 -10.60
CA ASN A 37 17.76 -1.28 -9.82
C ASN A 37 18.94 -0.70 -9.02
N HIS A 38 18.90 -0.81 -7.69
CA HIS A 38 19.97 -0.33 -6.84
C HIS A 38 21.14 -1.32 -6.85
N SER A 39 22.38 -0.82 -6.82
CA SER A 39 23.60 -1.63 -6.66
C SER A 39 23.59 -2.58 -5.45
N LYS A 40 22.80 -2.26 -4.41
CA LYS A 40 22.64 -3.04 -3.17
C LYS A 40 21.56 -4.11 -3.27
N GLY A 41 20.84 -4.17 -4.40
CA GLY A 41 19.66 -5.01 -4.59
C GLY A 41 18.46 -4.56 -3.76
N TRP A 42 17.26 -4.90 -4.24
CA TRP A 42 16.00 -4.64 -3.54
C TRP A 42 15.42 -5.93 -2.96
N ASN A 43 14.88 -5.85 -1.76
CA ASN A 43 13.93 -6.81 -1.19
C ASN A 43 12.54 -6.20 -1.26
N VAL A 44 11.56 -7.00 -1.65
CA VAL A 44 10.20 -6.55 -1.91
C VAL A 44 9.27 -7.05 -0.80
N LEU A 45 8.65 -6.10 -0.11
CA LEU A 45 7.61 -6.36 0.87
C LEU A 45 6.27 -5.96 0.28
N ARG A 46 5.25 -6.81 0.44
CA ARG A 46 3.91 -6.58 -0.12
C ARG A 46 2.87 -6.66 0.98
N ALA A 47 1.99 -5.66 1.04
CA ALA A 47 0.87 -5.69 1.97
C ALA A 47 -0.05 -6.88 1.65
N LYS A 48 -0.49 -7.60 2.68
CA LYS A 48 -1.45 -8.71 2.56
C LYS A 48 -2.79 -8.24 2.00
N ASP A 49 -3.23 -7.07 2.48
CA ASP A 49 -4.44 -6.42 2.02
C ASP A 49 -4.15 -5.47 0.84
N ASN A 50 -4.92 -5.64 -0.24
CA ASN A 50 -4.82 -4.78 -1.42
C ASN A 50 -5.21 -3.33 -1.12
N LYS A 51 -6.16 -3.12 -0.19
CA LYS A 51 -6.58 -1.77 0.19
C LYS A 51 -5.45 -1.04 0.89
N VAL A 52 -4.72 -1.74 1.76
CA VAL A 52 -3.52 -1.20 2.39
C VAL A 52 -2.45 -0.91 1.34
N ALA A 53 -2.26 -1.78 0.34
CA ALA A 53 -1.33 -1.55 -0.76
C ALA A 53 -1.69 -0.29 -1.59
N GLU A 54 -2.96 -0.12 -1.96
CA GLU A 54 -3.41 1.07 -2.70
C GLU A 54 -3.28 2.35 -1.86
N LYS A 55 -3.66 2.29 -0.58
CA LYS A 55 -3.48 3.41 0.36
C LYS A 55 -2.01 3.74 0.63
N LEU A 56 -1.11 2.77 0.63
CA LEU A 56 0.34 3.01 0.75
C LEU A 56 0.88 3.80 -0.44
N ALA A 57 0.46 3.43 -1.65
CA ALA A 57 0.83 4.15 -2.86
C ALA A 57 0.29 5.58 -2.83
N GLU A 58 -0.96 5.76 -2.41
CA GLU A 58 -1.59 7.07 -2.23
C GLU A 58 -0.89 7.91 -1.14
N ALA A 59 -0.59 7.32 0.01
CA ALA A 59 0.14 7.95 1.10
C ALA A 59 1.49 8.52 0.63
N MET A 60 2.23 7.71 -0.13
CA MET A 60 3.50 8.15 -0.69
C MET A 60 3.31 9.26 -1.73
N GLN A 61 2.25 9.25 -2.53
CA GLN A 61 1.94 10.37 -3.45
C GLN A 61 1.64 11.66 -2.69
N ILE A 62 0.82 11.58 -1.64
CA ILE A 62 0.48 12.72 -0.79
C ILE A 62 1.74 13.31 -0.18
N ALA A 63 2.58 12.44 0.41
CA ALA A 63 3.83 12.88 1.03
C ALA A 63 4.78 13.51 -0.01
N CYS A 64 4.95 12.90 -1.18
CA CYS A 64 5.77 13.45 -2.27
C CYS A 64 5.19 14.75 -2.88
N GLY A 65 3.90 15.00 -2.73
CA GLY A 65 3.25 16.24 -3.18
C GLY A 65 3.25 17.33 -2.10
N ASN A 66 3.62 16.99 -0.87
CA ASN A 66 3.54 17.89 0.26
C ASN A 66 4.86 18.61 0.49
N LYS A 67 4.91 19.88 0.04
CA LYS A 67 6.06 20.77 0.22
C LYS A 67 6.43 21.06 1.68
N ASN A 68 5.59 20.67 2.63
CA ASN A 68 5.88 20.85 4.06
C ASN A 68 6.71 19.71 4.64
N ILE A 69 6.96 18.62 3.90
CA ILE A 69 7.75 17.48 4.38
C ILE A 69 9.15 17.55 3.76
N GLY A 70 10.14 17.93 4.56
CA GLY A 70 11.53 17.94 4.15
C GLY A 70 12.27 16.64 4.49
N TYR A 71 13.55 16.59 4.15
CA TYR A 71 14.45 15.51 4.54
C TYR A 71 15.51 15.96 5.57
N ASP A 72 15.41 15.45 6.81
CA ASP A 72 16.46 15.59 7.83
C ASP A 72 16.50 14.32 8.71
N GLN A 73 17.69 13.73 8.83
CA GLN A 73 17.91 12.55 9.67
C GLN A 73 17.91 12.87 11.17
N SER A 74 18.15 14.12 11.55
CA SER A 74 18.19 14.60 12.94
C SER A 74 16.78 14.75 13.52
N GLU A 75 15.82 15.20 12.70
CA GLU A 75 14.42 15.42 13.07
C GLU A 75 13.47 14.42 12.43
N ARG A 76 13.96 13.21 12.18
CA ARG A 76 13.27 12.15 11.43
C ARG A 76 11.86 11.76 11.93
N TYR A 77 11.48 12.09 13.16
CA TYR A 77 10.18 11.75 13.73
C TYR A 77 9.10 12.83 13.49
N GLY A 78 9.45 13.96 12.87
CA GLY A 78 8.51 15.06 12.58
C GLY A 78 7.28 14.59 11.79
N VAL A 79 7.52 13.85 10.70
CA VAL A 79 6.44 13.30 9.85
C VAL A 79 5.53 12.30 10.59
N ILE A 80 6.04 11.60 11.61
CA ILE A 80 5.24 10.65 12.41
C ILE A 80 4.31 11.41 13.35
N LYS A 81 4.79 12.53 13.93
CA LYS A 81 4.02 13.35 14.87
C LYS A 81 2.91 14.16 14.19
N HIS A 82 3.19 14.71 13.00
CA HIS A 82 2.24 15.58 12.30
C HIS A 82 1.49 14.88 11.15
N GLY A 83 1.97 13.72 10.72
CA GLY A 83 1.39 12.94 9.63
C GLY A 83 1.83 13.40 8.23
N ILE A 84 1.59 12.55 7.25
CA ILE A 84 1.98 12.76 5.84
C ILE A 84 1.24 13.92 5.15
N ASN A 85 0.08 14.34 5.68
CA ASN A 85 -0.72 15.45 5.16
C ASN A 85 -0.57 16.70 6.05
N THR A 86 0.56 16.81 6.74
CA THR A 86 0.83 17.94 7.61
C THR A 86 0.85 19.25 6.83
N LYS A 87 0.28 20.29 7.43
CA LYS A 87 0.43 21.69 6.99
C LYS A 87 1.56 22.40 7.75
N VAL A 88 2.08 21.75 8.79
CA VAL A 88 3.26 22.20 9.54
C VAL A 88 4.48 21.67 8.81
N LYS A 89 5.47 22.53 8.66
CA LYS A 89 6.79 22.16 8.14
C LYS A 89 7.42 21.12 9.06
N THR A 90 7.80 19.96 8.51
CA THR A 90 8.36 18.84 9.27
C THR A 90 9.39 18.10 8.46
N GLU A 91 10.27 17.41 9.17
CA GLU A 91 11.30 16.58 8.56
C GLU A 91 10.97 15.09 8.60
N CYS A 92 11.54 14.35 7.66
CA CYS A 92 11.51 12.91 7.62
C CYS A 92 12.85 12.32 7.18
N ASP A 93 13.09 11.06 7.52
CA ASP A 93 14.08 10.23 6.82
C ASP A 93 13.37 9.20 5.93
N CYS A 94 14.13 8.47 5.13
CA CYS A 94 13.56 7.46 4.22
C CYS A 94 12.76 6.39 5.00
N SER A 95 13.24 5.94 6.15
CA SER A 95 12.53 4.95 6.98
C SER A 95 11.29 5.53 7.68
N SER A 96 11.38 6.71 8.29
CA SER A 96 10.22 7.33 8.97
C SER A 96 9.14 7.74 7.98
N LEU A 97 9.50 8.13 6.75
CA LEU A 97 8.50 8.38 5.71
C LEU A 97 7.72 7.11 5.38
N VAL A 98 8.42 5.97 5.20
CA VAL A 98 7.77 4.68 4.97
C VAL A 98 6.90 4.29 6.16
N ARG A 99 7.39 4.45 7.39
CA ARG A 99 6.61 4.22 8.61
C ARG A 99 5.35 5.09 8.66
N ALA A 100 5.45 6.37 8.34
CA ALA A 100 4.32 7.29 8.28
C ALA A 100 3.29 6.85 7.23
N CYS A 101 3.75 6.40 6.06
CA CYS A 101 2.89 5.83 5.02
C CYS A 101 2.18 4.56 5.50
N ILE A 102 2.88 3.68 6.23
CA ILE A 102 2.28 2.45 6.80
C ILE A 102 1.22 2.80 7.85
N ILE A 103 1.49 3.77 8.74
CA ILE A 103 0.53 4.25 9.74
C ILE A 103 -0.71 4.79 9.05
N TYR A 104 -0.55 5.62 8.01
CA TYR A 104 -1.69 6.16 7.26
C TYR A 104 -2.51 5.06 6.56
N ALA A 105 -1.83 4.10 5.93
CA ALA A 105 -2.49 3.08 5.12
C ALA A 105 -3.19 1.99 5.96
N SER A 106 -2.55 1.57 7.05
CA SER A 106 -3.02 0.46 7.90
C SER A 106 -3.71 0.91 9.19
N GLY A 107 -3.53 2.17 9.59
CA GLY A 107 -3.95 2.69 10.90
C GLY A 107 -3.14 2.13 12.08
N LYS A 108 -2.06 1.37 11.81
CA LYS A 108 -1.23 0.72 12.82
C LYS A 108 0.23 1.15 12.68
N ASP A 109 0.84 1.39 13.83
CA ASP A 109 2.29 1.60 13.91
C ASP A 109 3.00 0.25 14.00
N VAL A 110 3.89 -0.02 13.05
CA VAL A 110 4.67 -1.27 12.99
C VAL A 110 5.86 -1.27 13.94
N GLY A 111 6.14 -0.13 14.59
CA GLY A 111 7.29 0.07 15.45
C GLY A 111 8.39 0.88 14.76
N ASP A 112 9.39 1.28 15.54
CA ASP A 112 10.50 2.08 15.02
C ASP A 112 11.52 1.22 14.26
N PHE A 113 11.93 1.70 13.09
CA PHE A 113 12.87 1.01 12.24
C PHE A 113 13.74 1.98 11.43
N ASN A 114 14.83 1.44 10.91
CA ASN A 114 15.69 2.04 9.91
C ASN A 114 16.00 1.00 8.83
N THR A 115 16.68 1.40 7.76
CA THR A 115 16.98 0.51 6.62
C THR A 115 17.79 -0.75 6.95
N SER A 116 18.33 -0.91 8.16
CA SER A 116 19.01 -2.14 8.60
C SER A 116 18.08 -3.18 9.26
N ASN A 117 16.97 -2.76 9.88
CA ASN A 117 16.04 -3.65 10.60
C ASN A 117 14.60 -3.59 10.08
N GLU A 118 14.33 -2.74 9.10
CA GLU A 118 13.01 -2.52 8.48
C GLU A 118 12.30 -3.81 8.08
N LEU A 119 13.00 -4.72 7.39
CA LEU A 119 12.42 -5.98 6.95
C LEU A 119 11.90 -6.82 8.12
N SER A 120 12.70 -6.96 9.18
CA SER A 120 12.32 -7.73 10.37
C SER A 120 11.16 -7.08 11.15
N VAL A 121 11.14 -5.74 11.26
CA VAL A 121 10.08 -5.02 11.98
C VAL A 121 8.76 -5.08 11.21
N ILE A 122 8.78 -4.84 9.90
CA ILE A 122 7.59 -4.89 9.06
C ILE A 122 7.01 -6.31 9.04
N LEU A 123 7.83 -7.36 8.95
CA LEU A 123 7.34 -8.74 8.97
C LEU A 123 6.75 -9.14 10.33
N LYS A 124 7.31 -8.66 11.44
CA LYS A 124 6.73 -8.88 12.79
C LYS A 124 5.32 -8.30 12.92
N SER A 125 5.01 -7.22 12.21
CA SER A 125 3.66 -6.63 12.21
C SER A 125 2.58 -7.55 11.63
N SER A 126 2.97 -8.61 10.90
CA SER A 126 2.07 -9.52 10.18
C SER A 126 1.17 -8.87 9.13
N LEU A 127 1.37 -7.58 8.82
CA LEU A 127 0.60 -6.83 7.80
C LEU A 127 1.13 -7.05 6.38
N PHE A 128 2.39 -7.47 6.25
CA PHE A 128 3.10 -7.62 5.00
C PHE A 128 3.65 -9.04 4.85
N ASP A 129 3.76 -9.48 3.61
CA ASP A 129 4.47 -10.68 3.20
C ASP A 129 5.81 -10.31 2.57
N ASP A 130 6.85 -11.10 2.89
CA ASP A 130 8.12 -11.03 2.19
C ASP A 130 7.98 -11.71 0.83
N MET A 131 8.11 -10.93 -0.24
CA MET A 131 8.11 -11.47 -1.61
C MET A 131 9.52 -11.84 -2.07
N GLY A 132 10.53 -11.60 -1.24
CA GLY A 132 11.92 -11.89 -1.51
C GLY A 132 12.62 -10.82 -2.34
N SER A 133 13.76 -11.20 -2.89
CA SER A 133 14.63 -10.32 -3.66
C SER A 133 14.07 -10.00 -5.05
N TYR A 134 14.11 -8.72 -5.42
CA TYR A 134 13.80 -8.27 -6.77
C TYR A 134 14.77 -8.88 -7.79
N HIS A 135 14.22 -9.28 -8.93
CA HIS A 135 14.96 -9.74 -10.11
C HIS A 135 14.29 -9.23 -11.38
N ALA A 136 14.99 -9.28 -12.51
CA ALA A 136 14.41 -8.91 -13.80
C ALA A 136 13.16 -9.78 -14.10
N GLY A 137 12.06 -9.16 -14.51
CA GLY A 137 10.76 -9.83 -14.71
C GLY A 137 9.86 -9.84 -13.47
N PHE A 138 10.35 -9.41 -12.30
CA PHE A 138 9.51 -9.30 -11.11
C PHE A 138 8.45 -8.20 -11.26
N ILE A 139 7.18 -8.55 -11.00
CA ILE A 139 6.05 -7.64 -11.17
C ILE A 139 5.86 -6.82 -9.88
N LEU A 140 6.38 -5.59 -9.91
CA LEU A 140 6.14 -4.57 -8.89
C LEU A 140 4.72 -4.01 -9.00
N ARG A 141 4.08 -3.84 -7.85
CA ARG A 141 2.68 -3.39 -7.72
C ARG A 141 2.60 -2.15 -6.86
N ASN A 142 1.50 -1.42 -7.00
CA ASN A 142 1.20 -0.27 -6.13
C ASN A 142 1.26 -0.70 -4.66
N GLY A 143 2.00 0.06 -3.85
CA GLY A 143 2.16 -0.18 -2.42
C GLY A 143 3.23 -1.18 -2.04
N ASP A 144 3.94 -1.78 -3.01
CA ASP A 144 5.11 -2.60 -2.68
C ASP A 144 6.18 -1.70 -2.05
N ILE A 145 6.71 -2.13 -0.91
CA ILE A 145 7.81 -1.48 -0.23
C ILE A 145 9.09 -2.18 -0.67
N LEU A 146 10.06 -1.39 -1.12
CA LEU A 146 11.35 -1.86 -1.59
C LEU A 146 12.42 -1.37 -0.64
N VAL A 147 13.06 -2.30 0.05
CA VAL A 147 14.17 -2.01 0.98
C VAL A 147 15.45 -2.58 0.43
N THR A 148 16.56 -1.86 0.55
CA THR A 148 17.87 -2.39 0.12
C THR A 148 18.28 -3.59 0.97
N ARG A 149 18.96 -4.58 0.38
CA ARG A 149 19.39 -5.81 1.11
C ARG A 149 20.34 -5.53 2.26
N ILE A 150 21.10 -4.45 2.15
CA ILE A 150 21.98 -3.92 3.20
C ILE A 150 21.55 -2.49 3.50
N LYS A 151 21.92 -1.95 4.67
CA LYS A 151 21.60 -0.57 5.07
C LYS A 151 21.88 0.41 3.94
N GLY A 152 20.86 1.19 3.56
CA GLY A 152 20.93 2.01 2.36
C GLY A 152 19.70 2.87 2.18
N HIS A 153 18.67 2.31 1.55
CA HIS A 153 17.51 3.08 1.13
C HIS A 153 16.23 2.24 1.19
N THR A 154 15.10 2.93 1.35
CA THR A 154 13.77 2.33 1.26
C THR A 154 12.84 3.23 0.45
N VAL A 155 12.01 2.61 -0.40
CA VAL A 155 11.12 3.30 -1.33
C VAL A 155 9.78 2.59 -1.41
N ILE A 156 8.72 3.31 -1.76
CA ILE A 156 7.40 2.72 -2.01
C ILE A 156 7.03 2.84 -3.48
N VAL A 157 6.50 1.77 -4.06
CA VAL A 157 5.99 1.77 -5.43
C VAL A 157 4.66 2.52 -5.46
N VAL A 158 4.72 3.72 -6.03
CA VAL A 158 3.59 4.63 -6.21
C VAL A 158 2.72 4.24 -7.40
N LYS A 159 3.37 3.77 -8.48
CA LYS A 159 2.70 3.34 -9.71
C LYS A 159 3.41 2.13 -10.28
N GLY A 160 2.95 0.93 -9.95
CA GLY A 160 3.37 -0.34 -10.51
C GLY A 160 2.28 -0.97 -11.37
N ALA A 161 2.43 -2.27 -11.63
CA ALA A 161 1.37 -3.07 -12.20
C ALA A 161 0.16 -3.08 -11.27
N LYS A 162 -1.01 -2.77 -11.81
CA LYS A 162 -2.27 -2.96 -11.07
C LYS A 162 -2.40 -4.45 -10.79
N LYS A 163 -2.72 -4.83 -9.55
CA LYS A 163 -3.20 -6.18 -9.29
C LYS A 163 -4.44 -6.36 -10.16
N CYS A 164 -4.40 -7.29 -11.11
CA CYS A 164 -5.61 -7.67 -11.84
C CYS A 164 -6.65 -7.96 -10.77
N LYS A 165 -7.72 -7.14 -10.71
CA LYS A 165 -8.89 -7.48 -9.91
C LYS A 165 -9.25 -8.89 -10.35
N ALA A 166 -9.11 -9.86 -9.45
CA ALA A 166 -9.47 -11.22 -9.78
C ALA A 166 -10.88 -11.15 -10.36
N LYS A 167 -11.07 -11.64 -11.59
CA LYS A 167 -12.38 -11.58 -12.25
C LYS A 167 -13.47 -12.18 -11.35
N TYR A 168 -13.06 -13.05 -10.42
CA TYR A 168 -13.91 -13.78 -9.50
C TYR A 168 -13.49 -13.54 -8.03
N TYR A 169 -14.45 -13.60 -7.12
CA TYR A 169 -14.21 -13.71 -5.68
C TYR A 169 -13.53 -15.04 -5.34
N PRO A 170 -12.69 -15.07 -4.29
CA PRO A 170 -12.15 -16.34 -3.81
C PRO A 170 -13.28 -17.25 -3.33
N LYS A 171 -13.05 -18.57 -3.39
CA LYS A 171 -14.04 -19.57 -3.04
C LYS A 171 -14.43 -19.43 -1.57
N TYR A 172 -15.71 -19.18 -1.29
CA TYR A 172 -16.21 -19.19 0.09
C TYR A 172 -16.29 -20.64 0.60
N THR A 173 -15.60 -20.93 1.71
CA THR A 173 -15.54 -22.26 2.35
C THR A 173 -16.34 -22.35 3.65
N GLY A 174 -17.01 -21.26 4.06
CA GLY A 174 -17.80 -21.24 5.28
C GLY A 174 -19.21 -21.85 5.13
N ASN A 175 -19.88 -22.03 6.26
CA ASN A 175 -21.20 -22.66 6.34
C ASN A 175 -22.38 -21.68 6.31
N SER A 176 -22.14 -20.36 6.26
CA SER A 176 -23.25 -19.40 6.26
C SER A 176 -24.13 -19.54 5.03
N GLY A 177 -25.45 -19.36 5.24
CA GLY A 177 -26.47 -19.22 4.20
C GLY A 177 -26.65 -17.78 3.71
N SER A 178 -25.97 -16.80 4.34
CA SER A 178 -26.11 -15.39 4.01
C SER A 178 -25.05 -14.96 2.99
N ILE A 179 -25.50 -14.39 1.86
CA ILE A 179 -24.60 -13.79 0.86
C ILE A 179 -23.78 -12.64 1.45
N VAL A 180 -24.35 -11.89 2.41
CA VAL A 180 -23.68 -10.76 3.06
C VAL A 180 -22.50 -11.24 3.90
N GLU A 181 -22.71 -12.26 4.72
CA GLU A 181 -21.64 -12.83 5.55
C GLU A 181 -20.58 -13.53 4.69
N ALA A 182 -21.01 -14.24 3.65
CA ALA A 182 -20.10 -14.89 2.73
C ALA A 182 -19.23 -13.88 1.96
N LEU A 183 -19.80 -12.75 1.53
CA LEU A 183 -19.07 -11.64 0.90
C LEU A 183 -18.04 -11.03 1.87
N LYS A 184 -18.42 -10.73 3.11
CA LYS A 184 -17.48 -10.26 4.14
C LYS A 184 -16.33 -11.25 4.38
N ALA A 185 -16.67 -12.54 4.47
CA ALA A 185 -15.68 -13.59 4.71
C ALA A 185 -14.68 -13.76 3.56
N VAL A 186 -15.06 -13.43 2.33
CA VAL A 186 -14.14 -13.41 1.17
C VAL A 186 -13.41 -12.07 0.98
N GLY A 187 -13.53 -11.16 1.95
CA GLY A 187 -12.85 -9.87 1.97
C GLY A 187 -13.53 -8.78 1.15
N GLU A 188 -14.86 -8.83 1.00
CA GLU A 188 -15.65 -7.70 0.49
C GLU A 188 -16.17 -6.86 1.67
N ASP A 189 -15.74 -5.60 1.71
CA ASP A 189 -16.12 -4.67 2.79
C ASP A 189 -17.44 -3.97 2.49
N ASP A 190 -17.75 -3.74 1.21
CA ASP A 190 -19.02 -3.16 0.80
C ASP A 190 -20.03 -4.27 0.53
N VAL A 191 -20.92 -4.51 1.48
CA VAL A 191 -22.02 -5.48 1.34
C VAL A 191 -23.39 -4.82 1.24
N SER A 192 -23.39 -3.53 0.84
CA SER A 192 -24.59 -2.74 0.59
C SER A 192 -25.51 -3.41 -0.43
N LYS A 193 -26.76 -2.94 -0.48
CA LYS A 193 -27.71 -3.42 -1.49
C LYS A 193 -27.24 -3.01 -2.88
N GLU A 194 -26.76 -1.78 -3.04
CA GLU A 194 -26.25 -1.25 -4.31
C GLU A 194 -25.09 -2.10 -4.85
N HIS A 195 -24.06 -2.34 -4.05
CA HIS A 195 -22.89 -3.11 -4.49
C HIS A 195 -23.25 -4.55 -4.85
N ARG A 196 -24.15 -5.19 -4.08
CA ARG A 196 -24.64 -6.54 -4.40
C ARG A 196 -25.44 -6.58 -5.69
N ALA A 197 -26.21 -5.54 -6.01
CA ALA A 197 -26.91 -5.44 -7.29
C ALA A 197 -25.91 -5.30 -8.46
N GLU A 198 -24.80 -4.57 -8.28
CA GLU A 198 -23.74 -4.49 -9.29
C GLU A 198 -23.05 -5.83 -9.52
N ILE A 199 -22.72 -6.56 -8.45
CA ILE A 199 -22.18 -7.93 -8.52
C ILE A 199 -23.16 -8.83 -9.27
N ALA A 200 -24.44 -8.80 -8.90
CA ALA A 200 -25.49 -9.60 -9.54
C ALA A 200 -25.57 -9.30 -11.04
N LYS A 201 -25.56 -8.02 -11.43
CA LYS A 201 -25.59 -7.59 -12.83
C LYS A 201 -24.42 -8.16 -13.63
N LYS A 202 -23.19 -8.13 -13.08
CA LYS A 202 -22.00 -8.72 -13.72
C LYS A 202 -22.06 -10.24 -13.87
N ASN A 203 -22.86 -10.90 -13.03
CA ASN A 203 -23.07 -12.35 -13.04
C ASN A 203 -24.32 -12.79 -13.80
N GLY A 204 -24.98 -11.87 -14.53
CA GLY A 204 -26.10 -12.20 -15.42
C GLY A 204 -27.47 -12.24 -14.73
N PHE A 205 -27.60 -11.69 -13.53
CA PHE A 205 -28.91 -11.51 -12.90
C PHE A 205 -29.60 -10.28 -13.50
N SER A 206 -30.71 -10.50 -14.21
CA SER A 206 -31.55 -9.44 -14.76
C SER A 206 -32.44 -8.87 -13.65
N ASN A 207 -32.26 -7.59 -13.31
CA ASN A 207 -33.09 -6.87 -12.34
C ASN A 207 -33.15 -7.53 -10.94
N PHE A 208 -31.98 -7.64 -10.29
CA PHE A 208 -31.81 -8.29 -8.98
C PHE A 208 -32.74 -7.68 -7.92
N LYS A 209 -33.71 -8.45 -7.42
CA LYS A 209 -34.74 -8.02 -6.44
C LYS A 209 -34.40 -8.39 -4.99
N PHE A 210 -33.19 -8.90 -4.75
CA PHE A 210 -32.73 -9.36 -3.44
C PHE A 210 -33.57 -10.51 -2.87
N THR A 211 -34.22 -11.33 -3.72
CA THR A 211 -35.02 -12.46 -3.23
C THR A 211 -34.13 -13.54 -2.62
N SER A 212 -34.72 -14.40 -1.76
CA SER A 212 -34.00 -15.51 -1.13
C SER A 212 -33.35 -16.44 -2.18
N GLU A 213 -34.03 -16.69 -3.29
CA GLU A 213 -33.54 -17.55 -4.38
C GLU A 213 -32.36 -16.91 -5.13
N GLU A 214 -32.42 -15.61 -5.41
CA GLU A 214 -31.34 -14.88 -6.08
C GLU A 214 -30.09 -14.81 -5.18
N ASN A 215 -30.27 -14.55 -3.89
CA ASN A 215 -29.19 -14.56 -2.90
C ASN A 215 -28.56 -15.96 -2.78
N SER A 216 -29.36 -17.02 -2.81
CA SER A 216 -28.89 -18.42 -2.77
C SER A 216 -28.10 -18.79 -4.02
N LYS A 217 -28.55 -18.34 -5.21
CA LYS A 217 -27.82 -18.53 -6.47
C LYS A 217 -26.48 -17.80 -6.46
N MET A 218 -26.46 -16.55 -5.99
CA MET A 218 -25.22 -15.77 -5.87
C MET A 218 -24.24 -16.43 -4.88
N LEU A 219 -24.75 -16.92 -3.75
CA LEU A 219 -23.97 -17.66 -2.76
C LEU A 219 -23.42 -18.97 -3.33
N SER A 220 -24.18 -19.69 -4.14
CA SER A 220 -23.71 -20.90 -4.83
C SER A 220 -22.54 -20.62 -5.77
N LEU A 221 -22.61 -19.52 -6.54
CA LEU A 221 -21.50 -19.08 -7.38
C LEU A 221 -20.25 -18.72 -6.56
N LEU A 222 -20.46 -18.09 -5.39
CA LEU A 222 -19.38 -17.72 -4.48
C LEU A 222 -18.71 -18.95 -3.84
N LYS A 223 -19.50 -19.94 -3.41
CA LYS A 223 -19.03 -21.24 -2.91
C LYS A 223 -18.30 -22.07 -3.99
N LYS A 224 -18.56 -21.79 -5.27
CA LYS A 224 -17.84 -22.38 -6.42
C LYS A 224 -16.61 -21.58 -6.84
N GLY A 225 -16.35 -20.41 -6.26
CA GLY A 225 -15.27 -19.50 -6.69
C GLY A 225 -15.50 -18.93 -8.10
N LYS A 226 -16.76 -18.90 -8.56
CA LYS A 226 -17.16 -18.46 -9.90
C LYS A 226 -17.98 -17.16 -9.87
N LEU A 227 -18.18 -16.57 -8.70
CA LEU A 227 -18.86 -15.28 -8.58
C LEU A 227 -17.92 -14.17 -9.06
N LYS A 228 -18.32 -13.43 -10.10
CA LYS A 228 -17.54 -12.30 -10.63
C LYS A 228 -17.56 -11.10 -9.69
N LYS A 229 -16.45 -10.36 -9.62
CA LYS A 229 -16.32 -9.10 -8.88
C LYS A 229 -16.90 -7.91 -9.64
#